data_AF-A0A0B7N6A0-F1
#
_entry.id   AF-A0A0B7N6A0-F1
#
_cell.length_a   1.000
_cell.length_b   1.000
_cell.length_c   1.000
_cell.angle_alpha   90.00
_cell.angle_beta   90.00
_cell.angle_gamma   90.00
#
_symmetry.space_group_name_H-M   'P 1'
#
loop_
_entity.id
_entity.type
_entity.pdbx_description
1 polymer ?
#
loop_
_entity_poly.entity_id
_entity_poly.type
_entity_poly.pdbx_seq_one_letter_code
_entity_poly.pdbx_strand_id
1 'polypeptide(L)'
;MFKLVSNPSIIQEIEQAIRKALNQNPLDELNRVKQTRLESESKLEKITQAKEDEIEELQKESDTLLLKESTVTKNYKALNEEHVLSEAELQKLATLQSIELEAIEELNKEIQLQESQLVELESPETSLEAVSPDELRLGLYRGLGISSQIINDKIETVVLTTADKQDIRSMGLSYEVDYLSNQCWDFLSK
;
A
#
# COMPACT_ATOMS: atom_id res chain seq x y z
N MET A 1 12.59 27.08 54.06
CA MET A 1 13.25 28.09 54.94
C MET A 1 12.14 28.98 55.51
N PHE A 2 11.49 28.54 56.59
CA PHE A 2 10.32 29.23 57.15
C PHE A 2 10.76 30.44 57.98
N LYS A 3 10.51 31.65 57.47
CA LYS A 3 10.55 32.87 58.28
C LYS A 3 9.30 32.87 59.16
N LEU A 4 9.47 32.69 60.48
CA LEU A 4 8.47 33.09 61.45
C LEU A 4 8.18 34.58 61.22
N VAL A 5 7.04 34.88 60.61
CA VAL A 5 6.53 36.25 60.52
C VAL A 5 5.93 36.57 61.89
N SER A 6 6.81 36.84 62.85
CA SER A 6 6.43 37.57 64.06
C SER A 6 5.93 38.93 63.58
N ASN A 7 4.61 39.12 63.53
CA ASN A 7 4.01 40.37 63.06
C ASN A 7 4.50 41.51 63.99
N PRO A 8 5.47 42.33 63.55
CA PRO A 8 6.22 43.19 64.46
C PRO A 8 5.34 44.30 65.05
N SER A 9 4.22 44.60 64.40
CA SER A 9 3.21 45.55 64.87
C SER A 9 2.52 45.10 66.15
N ILE A 10 2.21 43.81 66.29
CA ILE A 10 1.48 43.27 67.46
C ILE A 10 2.40 43.24 68.68
N ILE A 11 3.67 42.86 68.47
CA ILE A 11 4.68 42.84 69.54
C ILE A 11 4.97 44.26 70.04
N GLN A 12 5.05 45.24 69.13
CA GLN A 12 5.25 46.65 69.49
C GLN A 12 4.05 47.25 70.23
N GLU A 13 2.82 46.90 69.87
CA GLU A 13 1.61 47.34 70.58
C GLU A 13 1.55 46.78 72.02
N ILE A 14 1.94 45.52 72.21
CA ILE A 14 2.01 44.88 73.53
C ILE A 14 3.08 45.56 74.40
N GLU A 15 4.26 45.86 73.84
CA GLU A 15 5.34 46.54 74.58
C GLU A 15 4.96 47.95 75.04
N GLN A 16 4.24 48.72 74.20
CA GLN A 16 3.77 50.06 74.57
C GLN A 16 2.67 50.02 75.63
N ALA A 17 1.76 49.05 75.57
CA ALA A 17 0.71 48.87 76.58
C ALA A 17 1.31 48.53 77.95
N ILE A 18 2.31 47.64 78.01
CA ILE A 18 3.02 47.26 79.24
C ILE A 18 3.67 48.48 79.92
N ARG A 19 4.34 49.34 79.15
CA ARG A 19 5.01 50.54 79.68
C ARG A 19 4.05 51.57 80.24
N LYS A 20 2.88 51.75 79.60
CA LYS A 20 1.90 52.75 80.00
C LYS A 20 1.15 52.37 81.27
N ALA A 21 0.94 51.07 81.48
CA ALA A 21 0.10 50.58 82.56
C ALA A 21 0.85 50.28 83.87
N LEU A 22 2.16 50.02 83.82
CA LEU A 22 2.99 49.86 85.01
C LEU A 22 2.99 51.10 85.94
N ASN A 23 2.63 52.28 85.42
CA ASN A 23 2.70 53.56 86.13
C ASN A 23 1.42 53.99 86.87
N GLN A 24 0.27 53.30 86.72
CA GLN A 24 -1.00 53.74 87.32
C GLN A 24 -1.75 52.67 88.11
N ASN A 25 -1.69 51.38 87.73
CA ASN A 25 -2.18 50.26 88.53
C ASN A 25 -1.58 48.92 88.05
N PRO A 26 -0.44 48.49 88.59
CA PRO A 26 0.42 47.48 87.95
C PRO A 26 -0.16 46.06 88.00
N LEU A 27 -1.04 45.73 88.96
CA LEU A 27 -1.57 44.37 89.12
C LEU A 27 -2.71 44.08 88.13
N ASP A 28 -3.63 45.02 87.97
CA ASP A 28 -4.79 44.87 87.08
C ASP A 28 -4.37 44.81 85.61
N GLU A 29 -3.37 45.62 85.21
CA GLU A 29 -2.88 45.53 83.84
C GLU A 29 -2.02 44.28 83.61
N LEU A 30 -1.24 43.83 84.59
CA LEU A 30 -0.51 42.56 84.43
C LEU A 30 -1.48 41.40 84.14
N ASN A 31 -2.64 41.39 84.81
CA ASN A 31 -3.70 40.43 84.55
C ASN A 31 -4.31 40.61 83.15
N ARG A 32 -4.56 41.84 82.72
CA ARG A 32 -5.06 42.15 81.37
C ARG A 32 -4.08 41.72 80.27
N VAL A 33 -2.80 42.01 80.43
CA VAL A 33 -1.74 41.59 79.50
C VAL A 33 -1.63 40.06 79.46
N LYS A 34 -1.72 39.39 80.62
CA LYS A 34 -1.73 37.91 80.69
C LYS A 34 -2.92 37.32 79.94
N GLN A 35 -4.10 37.93 80.06
CA GLN A 35 -5.30 37.50 79.35
C GLN A 35 -5.18 37.72 77.83
N THR A 36 -4.76 38.90 77.39
CA THR A 36 -4.52 39.20 75.97
C THR A 36 -3.48 38.25 75.38
N ARG A 37 -2.44 37.91 76.14
CA ARG A 37 -1.43 36.94 75.72
C ARG A 37 -2.04 35.54 75.53
N LEU A 38 -2.80 35.04 76.50
CA LEU A 38 -3.50 33.76 76.41
C LEU A 38 -4.44 33.70 75.18
N GLU A 39 -5.20 34.77 74.94
CA GLU A 39 -6.08 34.88 73.78
C GLU A 39 -5.30 34.92 72.45
N SER A 40 -4.16 35.61 72.43
CA SER A 40 -3.28 35.67 71.25
C SER A 40 -2.60 34.33 70.95
N GLU A 41 -2.16 33.61 71.99
CA GLU A 41 -1.57 32.28 71.88
C GLU A 41 -2.61 31.28 71.37
N SER A 42 -3.84 31.32 71.89
CA SER A 42 -4.95 30.48 71.39
C SER A 42 -5.33 30.77 69.94
N LYS A 43 -5.34 32.05 69.53
CA LYS A 43 -5.58 32.42 68.13
C LYS A 43 -4.46 31.93 67.22
N LEU A 44 -3.21 32.05 67.67
CA LEU A 44 -2.04 31.60 66.91
C LEU A 44 -2.06 30.08 66.74
N GLU A 45 -2.40 29.33 67.79
CA GLU A 45 -2.55 27.87 67.74
C GLU A 45 -3.63 27.41 66.76
N LYS A 46 -4.78 28.10 66.72
CA LYS A 46 -5.83 27.84 65.72
C LYS A 46 -5.37 28.11 64.30
N ILE A 47 -4.58 29.17 64.09
CA ILE A 47 -4.03 29.51 62.77
C ILE A 47 -2.99 28.47 62.35
N THR A 48 -2.12 28.04 63.26
CA THR A 48 -1.11 27.01 62.94
C THR A 48 -1.79 25.68 62.61
N GLN A 49 -2.79 25.27 63.38
CA GLN A 49 -3.56 24.05 63.08
C GLN A 49 -4.23 24.13 61.70
N ALA A 50 -4.94 25.23 61.42
CA ALA A 50 -5.59 25.41 60.12
C ALA A 50 -4.59 25.40 58.94
N LYS A 51 -3.35 25.90 59.17
CA LYS A 51 -2.29 25.86 58.18
C LYS A 51 -1.68 24.47 58.00
N GLU A 52 -1.58 23.69 59.08
CA GLU A 52 -1.14 22.30 59.01
C GLU A 52 -2.16 21.44 58.27
N ASP A 53 -3.45 21.62 58.55
CA ASP A 53 -4.54 20.91 57.85
C ASP A 53 -4.54 21.25 56.34
N GLU A 54 -4.38 22.53 55.98
CA GLU A 54 -4.27 22.99 54.58
C GLU A 54 -3.05 22.39 53.87
N ILE A 55 -1.91 22.30 54.55
CA ILE A 55 -0.71 21.66 53.99
C ILE A 55 -0.95 20.16 53.75
N GLU A 56 -1.61 19.47 54.67
CA GLU A 56 -1.93 18.05 54.52
C GLU A 56 -2.88 17.81 53.34
N GLU A 57 -3.90 18.66 53.16
CA GLU A 57 -4.80 18.58 52.01
C GLU A 57 -4.06 18.81 50.68
N LEU A 58 -3.21 19.83 50.60
CA LEU A 58 -2.41 20.11 49.41
C LEU A 58 -1.41 18.99 49.10
N GLN A 59 -0.85 18.34 50.12
CA GLN A 59 0.01 17.17 49.93
C GLN A 59 -0.78 16.00 49.35
N LYS A 60 -1.98 15.71 49.88
CA LYS A 60 -2.86 14.67 49.33
C LYS A 60 -3.23 14.97 47.88
N GLU A 61 -3.59 16.23 47.57
CA GLU A 61 -3.92 16.62 46.21
C GLU A 61 -2.71 16.43 45.27
N SER A 62 -1.52 16.88 45.68
CA SER A 62 -0.28 16.68 44.94
C SER A 62 -0.01 15.20 44.64
N ASP A 63 -0.14 14.31 45.62
CA ASP A 63 0.06 12.87 45.42
C ASP A 63 -0.97 12.27 44.46
N THR A 64 -2.23 12.71 44.54
CA THR A 64 -3.27 12.25 43.60
C THR A 64 -3.01 12.75 42.17
N LEU A 65 -2.49 13.97 42.01
CA LEU A 65 -2.14 14.53 40.71
C LEU A 65 -0.94 13.81 40.09
N LEU A 66 0.09 13.49 40.87
CA LEU A 66 1.23 12.69 40.42
C LEU A 66 0.79 11.31 39.93
N LEU A 67 -0.15 10.67 40.63
CA LEU A 67 -0.69 9.38 40.21
C LEU A 67 -1.48 9.49 38.90
N LYS A 68 -2.30 10.54 38.75
CA LYS A 68 -3.03 10.82 37.49
C LYS A 68 -2.08 11.11 36.35
N GLU A 69 -1.05 11.92 36.55
CA GLU A 69 -0.03 12.22 35.55
C GLU A 69 0.70 10.94 35.09
N SER A 70 1.06 10.07 36.03
CA SER A 70 1.64 8.75 35.71
C SER A 70 0.70 7.88 34.88
N THR A 71 -0.61 7.88 35.18
CA THR A 71 -1.60 7.16 34.38
C THR A 71 -1.74 7.75 32.99
N VAL A 72 -1.85 9.07 32.87
CA VAL A 72 -2.01 9.76 31.58
C VAL A 72 -0.79 9.55 30.70
N THR A 73 0.42 9.66 31.24
CA THR A 73 1.67 9.42 30.49
C THR A 73 1.77 7.99 29.99
N LYS A 74 1.39 6.99 30.80
CA LYS A 74 1.31 5.59 30.35
C LYS A 74 0.31 5.39 29.24
N ASN A 75 -0.90 5.94 29.39
CA ASN A 75 -1.95 5.81 28.37
C ASN A 75 -1.56 6.51 27.06
N TYR A 76 -0.97 7.71 27.15
CA TYR A 76 -0.49 8.43 25.98
C TYR A 76 0.59 7.64 25.25
N LYS A 77 1.54 7.04 25.97
CA LYS A 77 2.58 6.21 25.38
C LYS A 77 1.99 4.98 24.68
N ALA A 78 1.05 4.29 25.31
CA ALA A 78 0.37 3.14 24.70
C ALA A 78 -0.40 3.53 23.43
N LEU A 79 -1.14 4.64 23.47
CA LEU A 79 -1.87 5.15 22.31
C LEU A 79 -0.94 5.54 21.17
N ASN A 80 0.21 6.15 21.49
CA ASN A 80 1.20 6.50 20.48
C ASN A 80 1.84 5.26 19.83
N GLU A 81 2.11 4.21 20.61
CA GLU A 81 2.58 2.92 20.08
C GLU A 81 1.53 2.27 19.18
N GLU A 82 0.25 2.30 19.56
CA GLU A 82 -0.86 1.80 18.74
C GLU A 82 -1.00 2.59 17.43
N HIS A 83 -0.91 3.93 17.49
CA HIS A 83 -0.99 4.79 16.30
C HIS A 83 0.15 4.50 15.32
N VAL A 84 1.38 4.35 15.81
CA VAL A 84 2.55 4.02 14.98
C VAL A 84 2.38 2.66 14.30
N LEU A 85 1.85 1.65 15.02
CA LEU A 85 1.57 0.35 14.42
C LEU A 85 0.48 0.44 13.35
N SER A 86 -0.61 1.16 13.64
CA SER A 86 -1.71 1.36 12.69
C SER A 86 -1.25 2.10 11.42
N GLU A 87 -0.43 3.14 11.56
CA GLU A 87 0.15 3.84 10.40
C GLU A 87 1.04 2.93 9.57
N ALA A 88 1.86 2.08 10.21
CA ALA A 88 2.70 1.11 9.50
C ALA A 88 1.88 0.07 8.73
N GLU A 89 0.77 -0.41 9.31
CA GLU A 89 -0.17 -1.32 8.63
C GLU A 89 -0.85 -0.65 7.44
N LEU A 90 -1.30 0.60 7.60
CA LEU A 90 -1.90 1.37 6.51
C LEU A 90 -0.91 1.62 5.37
N GLN A 91 0.35 1.96 5.68
CA GLN A 91 1.39 2.10 4.67
C GLN A 91 1.64 0.77 3.92
N LYS A 92 1.65 -0.35 4.62
CA LYS A 92 1.79 -1.67 4.01
C LYS A 92 0.60 -2.02 3.11
N LEU A 93 -0.62 -1.67 3.50
CA LEU A 93 -1.80 -1.85 2.65
C LEU A 93 -1.73 -0.97 1.40
N ALA A 94 -1.30 0.28 1.54
CA ALA A 94 -1.13 1.20 0.41
C ALA A 94 -0.08 0.70 -0.59
N THR A 95 1.04 0.13 -0.12
CA THR A 95 2.05 -0.46 -1.02
C THR A 95 1.53 -1.70 -1.73
N LEU A 96 0.79 -2.58 -1.04
CA LEU A 96 0.15 -3.72 -1.68
C LEU A 96 -0.86 -3.31 -2.75
N GLN A 97 -1.71 -2.32 -2.45
CA GLN A 97 -2.66 -1.77 -3.44
C GLN A 97 -1.97 -1.16 -4.65
N SER A 98 -0.84 -0.46 -4.44
CA SER A 98 -0.04 0.09 -5.53
C SER A 98 0.50 -1.01 -6.44
N ILE A 99 1.04 -2.09 -5.86
CA ILE A 99 1.55 -3.24 -6.61
C ILE A 99 0.43 -3.93 -7.39
N GLU A 100 -0.75 -4.11 -6.78
CA GLU A 100 -1.91 -4.69 -7.45
C GLU A 100 -2.38 -3.83 -8.63
N LEU A 101 -2.41 -2.50 -8.47
CA LEU A 101 -2.75 -1.58 -9.55
C LEU A 101 -1.74 -1.62 -10.70
N GLU A 102 -0.45 -1.65 -10.39
CA GLU A 102 0.61 -1.80 -11.40
C GLU A 102 0.48 -3.12 -12.17
N ALA A 103 0.21 -4.22 -11.46
CA ALA A 103 -0.01 -5.53 -12.07
C ALA A 103 -1.26 -5.55 -12.97
N ILE A 104 -2.35 -4.89 -12.55
CA ILE A 104 -3.56 -4.75 -13.38
C ILE A 104 -3.25 -3.91 -14.63
N GLU A 105 -2.45 -2.86 -14.53
CA GLU A 105 -2.06 -2.05 -15.68
C GLU A 105 -1.21 -2.85 -16.67
N GLU A 106 -0.28 -3.67 -16.18
CA GLU A 106 0.53 -4.56 -17.01
C GLU A 106 -0.33 -5.63 -17.72
N LEU A 107 -1.24 -6.26 -16.99
CA LEU A 107 -2.20 -7.21 -17.58
C LEU A 107 -3.08 -6.56 -18.65
N ASN A 108 -3.53 -5.33 -18.44
CA ASN A 108 -4.30 -4.60 -19.44
C ASN A 108 -3.49 -4.30 -20.70
N LYS A 109 -2.20 -3.97 -20.57
CA LYS A 109 -1.29 -3.79 -21.72
C LYS A 109 -1.10 -5.10 -22.49
N GLU A 110 -0.96 -6.22 -21.77
CA GLU A 110 -0.85 -7.54 -22.40
C GLU A 110 -2.15 -7.93 -23.14
N ILE A 111 -3.31 -7.68 -22.55
CA ILE A 111 -4.61 -7.90 -23.21
C ILE A 111 -4.70 -7.06 -24.49
N GLN A 112 -4.37 -5.78 -24.45
CA GLN A 112 -4.40 -4.91 -25.63
C GLN A 112 -3.45 -5.39 -26.74
N LEU A 113 -2.27 -5.90 -26.37
CA LEU A 113 -1.33 -6.48 -27.33
C LEU A 113 -1.93 -7.74 -27.97
N GLN A 114 -2.51 -8.64 -27.19
CA GLN A 114 -3.14 -9.85 -27.70
C GLN A 114 -4.35 -9.53 -28.58
N GLU A 115 -5.17 -8.55 -28.19
CA GLU A 115 -6.28 -8.06 -29.01
C GLU A 115 -5.79 -7.50 -30.35
N SER A 116 -4.69 -6.74 -30.37
CA SER A 116 -4.11 -6.24 -31.63
C SER A 116 -3.61 -7.37 -32.54
N GLN A 117 -2.98 -8.40 -31.97
CA GLN A 117 -2.51 -9.56 -32.72
C GLN A 117 -3.68 -10.37 -33.29
N LEU A 118 -4.76 -10.52 -32.53
CA LEU A 118 -5.99 -11.15 -33.02
C LEU A 118 -6.59 -10.36 -34.18
N VAL A 119 -6.66 -9.03 -34.08
CA VAL A 119 -7.15 -8.17 -35.18
C VAL A 119 -6.27 -8.30 -36.43
N GLU A 120 -4.94 -8.39 -36.29
CA GLU A 120 -4.04 -8.63 -37.42
C GLU A 120 -4.26 -10.00 -38.07
N LEU A 121 -4.47 -11.04 -37.26
CA LEU A 121 -4.75 -12.41 -37.74
C LEU A 121 -6.13 -12.56 -38.38
N GLU A 122 -7.14 -11.86 -37.85
CA GLU A 122 -8.49 -11.79 -38.41
C GLU A 122 -8.59 -10.80 -39.58
N SER A 123 -7.57 -9.96 -39.78
CA SER A 123 -7.55 -9.05 -40.91
C SER A 123 -7.58 -9.89 -42.21
N PRO A 124 -8.49 -9.58 -43.14
CA PRO A 124 -8.73 -10.38 -44.34
C PRO A 124 -7.59 -10.29 -45.38
N GLU A 125 -6.40 -9.82 -44.98
CA GLU A 125 -5.17 -9.87 -45.80
C GLU A 125 -4.58 -11.28 -45.89
N THR A 126 -5.13 -12.27 -45.18
CA THR A 126 -5.22 -13.62 -45.76
C THR A 126 -6.29 -13.62 -46.84
N SER A 127 -6.02 -12.86 -47.91
CA SER A 127 -6.61 -13.19 -49.19
C SER A 127 -6.21 -14.64 -49.42
N LEU A 128 -7.17 -15.55 -49.33
CA LEU A 128 -7.16 -16.72 -50.19
C LEU A 128 -6.94 -16.15 -51.59
N GLU A 129 -5.67 -16.07 -52.01
CA GLU A 129 -5.32 -15.86 -53.41
C GLU A 129 -6.24 -16.80 -54.15
N ALA A 130 -7.14 -16.22 -54.94
CA ALA A 130 -8.18 -16.97 -55.62
C ALA A 130 -7.48 -17.87 -56.63
N VAL A 131 -7.02 -19.03 -56.17
CA VAL A 131 -6.31 -20.01 -57.00
C VAL A 131 -7.27 -20.35 -58.11
N SER A 132 -6.85 -20.04 -59.33
CA SER A 132 -7.70 -20.26 -60.48
C SER A 132 -8.01 -21.75 -60.59
N PRO A 133 -9.20 -22.16 -61.07
CA PRO A 133 -9.51 -23.56 -61.29
C PRO A 133 -8.47 -24.30 -62.14
N ASP A 134 -7.77 -23.58 -63.03
CA ASP A 134 -6.74 -24.13 -63.89
C ASP A 134 -5.42 -24.38 -63.14
N GLU A 135 -5.03 -23.52 -62.19
CA GLU A 135 -3.90 -23.80 -61.29
C GLU A 135 -4.16 -25.01 -60.40
N LEU A 136 -5.40 -25.17 -59.91
CA LEU A 136 -5.80 -26.36 -59.16
C LEU A 136 -5.71 -27.63 -60.04
N ARG A 137 -6.20 -27.56 -61.28
CA ARG A 137 -6.12 -28.68 -62.23
C ARG A 137 -4.67 -29.03 -62.58
N LEU A 138 -3.83 -28.04 -62.84
CA LEU A 138 -2.41 -28.24 -63.11
C LEU A 138 -1.68 -28.84 -61.89
N GLY A 139 -2.02 -28.39 -60.68
CA GLY A 139 -1.53 -28.97 -59.43
C GLY A 139 -1.92 -30.44 -59.28
N LEU A 140 -3.17 -30.80 -59.61
CA LEU A 140 -3.64 -32.18 -59.59
C LEU A 140 -2.90 -33.05 -60.61
N TYR A 141 -2.73 -32.60 -61.85
CA TYR A 141 -1.97 -33.35 -62.86
C TYR A 141 -0.51 -33.55 -62.45
N ARG A 142 0.15 -32.51 -61.91
CA ARG A 142 1.50 -32.62 -61.35
C ARG A 142 1.56 -33.56 -60.15
N GLY A 143 0.52 -33.55 -59.30
CA GLY A 143 0.40 -34.46 -58.15
C GLY A 143 0.26 -35.93 -58.56
N LEU A 144 -0.35 -36.19 -59.71
CA LEU A 144 -0.37 -37.51 -60.37
C LEU A 144 0.94 -37.82 -61.11
N GLY A 145 1.94 -36.94 -61.04
CA GLY A 145 3.23 -37.15 -61.69
C GLY A 145 3.23 -36.83 -63.19
N ILE A 146 2.17 -36.21 -63.72
CA ILE A 146 2.08 -35.80 -65.12
C ILE A 146 2.53 -34.34 -65.24
N SER A 147 3.55 -34.09 -66.04
CA SER A 147 4.03 -32.74 -66.33
C SER A 147 4.31 -32.58 -67.81
N SER A 148 4.16 -31.35 -68.30
CA SER A 148 4.51 -30.99 -69.67
C SER A 148 5.88 -30.32 -69.68
N GLN A 149 6.77 -30.76 -70.55
CA GLN A 149 8.01 -30.05 -70.83
C GLN A 149 7.77 -29.07 -71.99
N ILE A 150 8.01 -27.80 -71.68
CA ILE A 150 7.82 -26.68 -72.61
C ILE A 150 9.21 -26.26 -73.10
N ILE A 151 9.38 -26.20 -74.42
CA ILE A 151 10.59 -25.74 -75.09
C ILE A 151 10.15 -24.67 -76.09
N ASN A 152 10.79 -23.49 -76.05
CA ASN A 152 10.46 -22.35 -76.92
C ASN A 152 8.95 -22.01 -76.97
N ASP A 153 8.32 -21.89 -75.79
CA ASP A 153 6.89 -21.59 -75.61
C ASP A 153 5.91 -22.59 -76.25
N LYS A 154 6.37 -23.80 -76.59
CA LYS A 154 5.53 -24.89 -77.09
C LYS A 154 5.68 -26.12 -76.21
N ILE A 155 4.56 -26.81 -75.97
CA ILE A 155 4.59 -28.11 -75.33
C ILE A 155 5.12 -29.10 -76.36
N GLU A 156 6.22 -29.78 -76.05
CA GLU A 156 6.85 -30.73 -76.97
C GLU A 156 6.76 -32.17 -76.44
N THR A 157 6.83 -32.34 -75.12
CA THR A 157 6.89 -33.65 -74.46
C THR A 157 6.02 -33.68 -73.21
N VAL A 158 5.39 -34.82 -72.97
CA VAL A 158 4.72 -35.17 -71.70
C VAL A 158 5.67 -36.05 -70.90
N VAL A 159 5.95 -35.64 -69.67
CA VAL A 159 6.82 -36.34 -68.73
C VAL A 159 5.96 -36.92 -67.61
N LEU A 160 6.06 -38.22 -67.43
CA LEU A 160 5.41 -39.00 -66.39
C LEU A 160 6.46 -39.39 -65.36
N THR A 161 6.20 -39.12 -64.09
CA THR A 161 7.11 -39.40 -62.97
C THR A 161 6.36 -40.11 -61.86
N THR A 162 6.87 -41.23 -61.37
CA THR A 162 6.27 -41.94 -60.24
C THR A 162 6.37 -41.13 -58.95
N ALA A 163 5.54 -41.46 -57.95
CA ALA A 163 5.52 -40.75 -56.67
C ALA A 163 6.87 -40.78 -55.92
N ASP A 164 7.66 -41.83 -56.11
CA ASP A 164 9.01 -42.00 -55.56
C ASP A 164 10.13 -41.41 -56.43
N LYS A 165 9.78 -40.83 -57.59
CA LYS A 165 10.67 -40.24 -58.59
C LYS A 165 11.72 -41.21 -59.16
N GLN A 166 11.52 -42.52 -59.06
CA GLN A 166 12.47 -43.51 -59.57
C GLN A 166 12.24 -43.81 -61.06
N ASP A 167 10.99 -43.80 -61.50
CA ASP A 167 10.63 -44.06 -62.89
C ASP A 167 10.16 -42.77 -63.57
N ILE A 168 10.87 -42.40 -64.64
CA ILE A 168 10.56 -41.23 -65.48
C ILE A 168 10.37 -41.70 -66.91
N ARG A 169 9.21 -41.39 -67.50
CA ARG A 169 8.94 -41.59 -68.93
C ARG A 169 8.72 -40.25 -69.60
N SER A 170 9.35 -40.03 -70.74
CA SER A 170 9.11 -38.86 -71.58
C SER A 170 8.55 -39.32 -72.93
N MET A 171 7.45 -38.71 -73.35
CA MET A 171 6.75 -39.04 -74.59
C MET A 171 6.58 -37.77 -75.42
N GLY A 172 7.02 -37.80 -76.67
CA GLY A 172 6.80 -36.69 -77.61
C GLY A 172 5.34 -36.58 -78.01
N LEU A 173 4.87 -35.36 -78.27
CA LEU A 173 3.50 -35.13 -78.74
C LEU A 173 3.26 -35.50 -80.22
N SER A 174 4.25 -36.13 -80.87
CA SER A 174 4.15 -36.60 -82.26
C SER A 174 3.36 -37.90 -82.42
N TYR A 175 3.06 -38.60 -81.32
CA TYR A 175 2.26 -39.82 -81.33
C TYR A 175 0.74 -39.53 -81.33
N GLU A 176 -0.05 -40.51 -81.76
CA GLU A 176 -1.52 -40.40 -81.74
C GLU A 176 -2.04 -40.24 -80.31
N VAL A 177 -3.12 -39.45 -80.16
CA VAL A 177 -3.68 -39.08 -78.86
C VAL A 177 -4.14 -40.32 -78.07
N ASP A 178 -4.75 -41.30 -78.76
CA ASP A 178 -5.22 -42.53 -78.13
C ASP A 178 -4.05 -43.35 -77.58
N TYR A 179 -2.93 -43.40 -78.32
CA TYR A 179 -1.72 -44.06 -77.86
C TYR A 179 -1.11 -43.36 -76.64
N LEU A 180 -0.98 -42.03 -76.69
CA LEU A 180 -0.44 -41.24 -75.57
C LEU A 180 -1.30 -41.36 -74.31
N SER A 181 -2.62 -41.30 -74.46
CA SER A 181 -3.57 -41.47 -73.36
C SER A 181 -3.43 -42.86 -72.72
N ASN A 182 -3.37 -43.92 -73.53
CA ASN A 182 -3.20 -45.29 -73.01
C ASN A 182 -1.86 -45.45 -72.26
N GLN A 183 -0.76 -44.87 -72.78
CA GLN A 183 0.52 -44.91 -72.08
C GLN A 183 0.53 -44.15 -70.75
N CYS A 184 -0.20 -43.03 -70.66
CA CYS A 184 -0.41 -42.32 -69.40
C CYS A 184 -1.18 -43.17 -68.39
N TRP A 185 -2.29 -43.79 -68.81
CA TRP A 185 -3.09 -44.65 -67.93
C TRP A 185 -2.32 -45.90 -67.49
N ASP A 186 -1.61 -46.56 -68.40
CA ASP A 186 -0.75 -47.71 -68.10
C ASP A 186 0.39 -47.37 -67.12
N PHE A 187 0.85 -46.13 -67.12
CA PHE A 187 1.87 -45.66 -66.19
C PHE A 187 1.28 -45.33 -64.83
N LEU A 188 0.11 -44.68 -64.78
CA LEU A 188 -0.58 -44.33 -63.54
C LEU A 188 -1.18 -45.54 -62.81
N SER A 189 -1.49 -46.63 -63.52
CA SER A 189 -2.07 -47.84 -62.94
C SER A 189 -1.07 -48.81 -62.30
N LYS A 190 0.23 -48.50 -62.38
CA LYS A 190 1.32 -49.31 -61.81
C LYS A 190 1.66 -48.84 -60.40
#